data_AF-A0A062UYK2-F1
#
_entry.id   AF-A0A062UYK2-F1
#
_cell.length_a   1.000
_cell.length_b   1.000
_cell.length_c   1.000
_cell.angle_alpha   90.00
_cell.angle_beta   90.00
_cell.angle_gamma   90.00
#
_symmetry.space_group_name_H-M   'P 1'
#
loop_
_entity.id
_entity.type
_entity.pdbx_description
1 polymer ?
#
loop_
_entity_poly.entity_id
_entity_poly.type
_entity_poly.pdbx_seq_one_letter_code
_entity_poly.pdbx_strand_id
1 'polypeptide(L)'
;MNECDDFVRKTANYRIWVDETGVGYIRVLKRINFKTLVSLFEELHSEIKKRIAGNPGKIHIVFYISKSLYDEMSVNAKEFLGFCQSCMGIEFELILIEM
;
A
#
# COMPACT_ATOMS: atom_id res chain seq x y z
N MET A 1 3.84 19.40 -20.03
CA MET A 1 3.80 17.97 -19.69
C MET A 1 4.61 17.82 -18.42
N ASN A 2 3.96 17.63 -17.27
CA ASN A 2 4.69 17.37 -16.03
C ASN A 2 5.18 15.92 -16.07
N GLU A 3 6.50 15.74 -16.11
CA GLU A 3 7.16 14.48 -15.81
C GLU A 3 6.89 14.16 -14.34
N CYS A 4 5.77 13.49 -14.06
CA CYS A 4 5.60 12.87 -12.75
C CYS A 4 6.40 11.57 -12.82
N ASP A 5 7.64 11.60 -12.33
CA ASP A 5 8.47 10.40 -12.19
C ASP A 5 7.62 9.27 -11.58
N ASP A 6 7.65 8.10 -12.24
CA ASP A 6 6.98 6.90 -11.75
C ASP A 6 7.53 6.57 -10.36
N PHE A 7 6.75 6.78 -9.30
CA PHE A 7 7.16 6.34 -7.97
C PHE A 7 7.06 4.83 -7.95
N VAL A 8 8.21 4.16 -8.01
CA VAL A 8 8.32 2.71 -7.97
C VAL A 8 9.50 2.31 -7.11
N ARG A 9 9.25 1.56 -6.04
CA ARG A 9 10.30 0.93 -5.23
C ARG A 9 10.15 -0.59 -5.27
N LYS A 10 11.25 -1.27 -5.57
CA LYS A 10 11.31 -2.73 -5.65
C LYS A 10 12.37 -3.24 -4.69
N THR A 11 12.01 -4.22 -3.87
CA THR A 11 12.93 -4.96 -3.01
C THR A 11 12.72 -6.46 -3.22
N ALA A 12 13.53 -7.28 -2.55
CA ALA A 12 13.35 -8.73 -2.54
C ALA A 12 12.06 -9.17 -1.81
N ASN A 13 11.49 -8.31 -0.96
CA ASN A 13 10.38 -8.67 -0.07
C ASN A 13 9.07 -7.98 -0.46
N TYR A 14 9.13 -6.83 -1.12
CA TYR A 14 7.94 -6.07 -1.50
C TYR A 14 8.19 -5.18 -2.71
N ARG A 15 7.10 -4.71 -3.31
CA ARG A 15 7.07 -3.64 -4.31
C ARG A 15 6.04 -2.61 -3.89
N ILE A 16 6.34 -1.33 -4.07
CA ILE A 16 5.36 -0.25 -3.94
C ILE A 16 5.43 0.66 -5.16
N TRP A 17 4.28 1.15 -5.61
CA TRP A 17 4.20 2.14 -6.67
C TRP A 17 2.94 2.99 -6.57
N VAL A 18 2.93 4.14 -7.23
CA VAL A 18 1.72 4.95 -7.45
C VAL A 18 1.52 5.10 -8.95
N ASP A 19 0.31 4.84 -9.44
CA ASP A 19 0.00 4.98 -10.86
C ASP A 19 -0.33 6.43 -11.26
N GLU A 20 -0.56 6.62 -12.55
CA GLU A 20 -0.92 7.92 -13.16
C GLU A 20 -2.24 8.50 -12.64
N THR A 21 -3.12 7.66 -12.07
CA THR A 21 -4.40 8.07 -11.49
C THR A 21 -4.30 8.43 -10.01
N GLY A 22 -3.14 8.19 -9.39
CA GLY A 22 -2.88 8.46 -7.98
C GLY A 22 -3.23 7.29 -7.05
N VAL A 23 -3.48 6.09 -7.58
CA VAL A 23 -3.70 4.89 -6.76
C VAL A 23 -2.35 4.32 -6.33
N GLY A 24 -2.20 4.10 -5.02
CA GLY A 24 -1.02 3.45 -4.46
C GLY A 24 -1.18 1.94 -4.42
N TYR A 25 -0.10 1.23 -4.66
CA TYR A 25 -0.09 -0.22 -4.65
C TYR A 25 1.04 -0.74 -3.78
N ILE A 26 0.73 -1.76 -2.98
CA ILE A 26 1.69 -2.54 -2.20
C ILE A 26 1.59 -3.98 -2.66
N ARG A 27 2.71 -4.62 -2.99
CA ARG A 27 2.78 -6.05 -3.24
C ARG A 27 3.82 -6.70 -2.34
N VAL A 28 3.38 -7.56 -1.44
CA VAL A 28 4.24 -8.33 -0.55
C VAL A 28 4.63 -9.65 -1.24
N LEU A 29 5.94 -9.90 -1.33
CA LEU A 29 6.54 -11.07 -1.98
C LEU A 29 7.15 -12.05 -0.96
N LYS A 30 7.58 -11.54 0.20
CA LYS A 30 8.14 -12.32 1.32
C LYS A 30 7.73 -11.67 2.64
N ARG A 31 7.96 -12.36 3.75
CA ARG A 31 7.69 -11.84 5.10
C ARG A 31 8.29 -10.43 5.27
N ILE A 32 7.46 -9.53 5.78
CA ILE A 32 7.84 -8.19 6.22
C ILE A 32 7.45 -8.03 7.69
N ASN A 33 8.22 -7.26 8.45
CA ASN A 33 7.85 -6.97 9.83
C ASN A 33 6.86 -5.80 9.89
N PHE A 34 6.25 -5.62 11.06
CA PHE A 34 5.24 -4.58 11.28
C PHE A 34 5.78 -3.16 11.04
N LYS A 35 7.03 -2.88 11.43
CA LYS A 35 7.66 -1.58 11.20
C LYS A 35 7.78 -1.27 9.70
N THR A 36 8.18 -2.26 8.90
CA THR A 36 8.21 -2.13 7.44
C THR A 36 6.81 -1.86 6.91
N LEU A 37 5.81 -2.61 7.34
CA LEU A 37 4.42 -2.40 6.91
C LEU A 37 3.98 -0.95 7.14
N VAL A 38 4.12 -0.42 8.36
CA VAL A 38 3.74 0.97 8.67
C VAL A 38 4.49 1.97 7.79
N SER A 39 5.81 1.79 7.63
CA SER A 39 6.61 2.71 6.79
C SER A 39 6.17 2.72 5.33
N LEU A 40 5.71 1.59 4.78
CA LEU A 40 5.21 1.53 3.40
C LEU A 40 3.92 2.34 3.24
N PHE A 41 3.04 2.30 4.24
CA PHE A 41 1.81 3.08 4.23
C PHE A 41 2.09 4.57 4.35
N GLU A 42 2.98 4.98 5.26
CA GLU A 42 3.36 6.39 5.42
C GLU A 42 3.98 6.97 4.15
N GLU A 43 4.85 6.19 3.50
CA GLU A 43 5.49 6.55 2.24
C GLU A 43 4.47 6.69 1.11
N LEU A 44 3.65 5.66 0.88
CA LEU A 44 2.63 5.70 -0.18
C LEU A 44 1.60 6.79 0.04
N HIS A 45 1.13 6.98 1.27
CA HIS A 45 0.19 8.04 1.59
C HIS A 45 0.75 9.43 1.25
N SER A 46 2.04 9.67 1.53
CA SER A 46 2.73 10.91 1.17
C SER A 46 2.87 11.07 -0.34
N GLU A 47 3.21 9.99 -1.04
CA GLU A 47 3.39 9.98 -2.50
C GLU A 47 2.08 10.13 -3.29
N ILE A 48 0.99 9.55 -2.80
CA ILE A 48 -0.36 9.75 -3.35
C ILE A 48 -0.76 11.21 -3.17
N LYS A 49 -0.60 11.77 -1.96
CA LYS A 49 -0.94 13.17 -1.66
C LYS A 49 -0.26 14.18 -2.59
N LYS A 50 1.01 13.94 -2.95
CA LYS A 50 1.74 14.79 -3.91
C LYS A 50 1.09 14.79 -5.29
N ARG A 51 0.57 13.62 -5.73
CA ARG A 51 -0.06 13.44 -7.05
C ARG A 51 -1.48 13.98 -7.09
N ILE A 52 -2.24 13.86 -6.00
CA ILE A 52 -3.62 14.32 -5.91
C ILE A 52 -3.75 15.76 -5.36
N ALA A 53 -2.65 16.52 -5.25
CA ALA A 53 -2.63 17.84 -4.60
C ALA A 53 -3.61 18.88 -5.21
N GLY A 54 -4.10 18.66 -6.43
CA GLY A 54 -5.13 19.48 -7.08
C GLY A 54 -6.55 18.88 -7.08
N ASN A 55 -6.73 17.65 -6.63
CA ASN A 55 -8.03 16.97 -6.56
C ASN A 55 -8.09 16.10 -5.28
N PRO A 56 -8.59 16.63 -4.16
CA PRO A 56 -8.63 15.93 -2.88
C PRO A 56 -9.70 14.83 -2.90
N GLY A 57 -9.42 13.76 -3.64
CA GLY A 57 -10.12 12.50 -3.57
C GLY A 57 -9.71 11.69 -2.34
N LYS A 58 -10.43 10.59 -2.10
CA LYS A 58 -10.05 9.61 -1.08
C LYS A 58 -8.72 8.95 -1.49
N ILE A 59 -7.80 8.78 -0.55
CA ILE A 59 -6.51 8.13 -0.83
C ILE A 59 -6.79 6.66 -1.10
N HIS A 60 -6.42 6.13 -2.27
CA HIS A 60 -6.68 4.75 -2.63
C HIS A 60 -5.41 3.92 -2.58
N ILE A 61 -5.42 2.85 -1.78
CA ILE A 61 -4.31 1.90 -1.63
C ILE A 61 -4.81 0.48 -1.89
N VAL A 62 -4.14 -0.22 -2.78
CA VAL A 62 -4.39 -1.64 -3.07
C VAL A 62 -3.22 -2.48 -2.56
N PHE A 63 -3.51 -3.43 -1.67
CA PHE A 63 -2.53 -4.27 -1.00
C PHE A 63 -2.65 -5.72 -1.44
N TYR A 64 -1.65 -6.19 -2.19
CA TYR A 64 -1.52 -7.56 -2.64
C TYR A 64 -0.61 -8.36 -1.71
N ILE A 65 -1.11 -9.51 -1.25
CA ILE A 65 -0.33 -10.47 -0.47
C ILE A 65 -0.85 -11.88 -0.71
N SER A 66 0.03 -12.89 -0.70
CA SER A 66 -0.43 -14.27 -0.79
C SER A 66 -1.13 -14.71 0.50
N LYS A 67 -2.10 -15.61 0.40
CA LYS A 67 -2.82 -16.12 1.58
C LYS A 67 -1.88 -16.70 2.63
N SER A 68 -0.87 -17.46 2.21
CA SER A 68 0.13 -18.03 3.11
C SER A 68 0.92 -16.96 3.87
N LEU A 69 1.41 -15.92 3.18
CA LEU A 69 2.11 -14.82 3.84
C LEU A 69 1.20 -14.02 4.76
N TYR A 70 -0.06 -13.79 4.34
CA TYR A 70 -1.05 -13.11 5.16
C TYR A 70 -1.33 -13.89 6.45
N ASP A 71 -1.54 -15.20 6.35
CA ASP A 71 -1.83 -16.05 7.50
C ASP A 71 -0.69 -16.04 8.52
N GLU A 72 0.56 -15.94 8.06
CA GLU A 72 1.77 -15.82 8.89
C GLU A 72 2.02 -14.42 9.48
N MET A 73 1.28 -13.39 9.05
CA MET A 73 1.43 -12.04 9.62
C MET A 73 1.07 -12.03 11.11
N SER A 74 1.76 -11.18 11.87
CA SER A 74 1.43 -10.96 13.27
C SER A 74 0.01 -10.39 13.42
N VAL A 75 -0.59 -10.63 14.59
CA VAL A 75 -1.92 -10.10 14.93
C VAL A 75 -1.96 -8.58 14.74
N ASN A 76 -0.98 -7.85 15.29
CA ASN A 76 -0.88 -6.39 15.14
C ASN A 76 -0.86 -5.94 13.68
N ALA A 77 -0.22 -6.71 12.79
CA ALA A 77 -0.17 -6.36 11.39
C ALA A 77 -1.54 -6.58 10.70
N LYS A 78 -2.24 -7.66 11.03
CA LYS A 78 -3.62 -7.91 10.55
C LYS A 78 -4.61 -6.87 11.09
N GLU A 79 -4.51 -6.52 12.37
CA GLU A 79 -5.32 -5.47 13.00
C GLU A 79 -5.08 -4.11 12.34
N PHE A 80 -3.82 -3.78 12.04
CA PHE A 80 -3.49 -2.56 11.30
C PHE A 80 -4.10 -2.53 9.89
N LEU A 81 -4.05 -3.65 9.15
CA LEU A 81 -4.71 -3.74 7.85
C LEU A 81 -6.24 -3.57 7.97
N GLY A 82 -6.86 -4.16 9.00
CA GLY A 82 -8.29 -3.96 9.29
C GLY A 82 -8.63 -2.52 9.69
N PHE A 83 -7.73 -1.86 10.43
CA PHE A 83 -7.84 -0.44 10.71
C PHE A 83 -7.79 0.40 9.42
N CYS A 84 -6.87 0.10 8.50
CA CYS A 84 -6.81 0.78 7.20
C CYS A 84 -8.09 0.59 6.37
N GLN A 85 -8.71 -0.59 6.40
CA GLN A 85 -10.00 -0.86 5.73
C GLN A 85 -11.17 -0.02 6.27
N SER A 86 -11.13 0.36 7.54
CA SER A 86 -12.20 1.12 8.20
C SER A 86 -11.97 2.64 8.21
N CYS A 87 -10.88 3.12 7.63
CA CYS A 87 -10.52 4.54 7.64
C CYS A 87 -11.34 5.35 6.62
N MET A 88 -12.16 6.31 7.06
CA MET A 88 -12.97 7.14 6.15
C MET A 88 -12.14 7.98 5.15
N GLY A 89 -10.87 8.25 5.45
CA GLY A 89 -9.96 9.02 4.59
C GLY A 89 -9.17 8.20 3.57
N ILE A 90 -9.25 6.86 3.64
CA ILE A 90 -8.47 5.95 2.79
C ILE A 90 -9.40 4.86 2.24
N GLU A 91 -9.40 4.67 0.93
CA GLU A 91 -9.93 3.48 0.30
C GLU A 91 -8.83 2.44 0.30
N PHE A 92 -9.07 1.33 0.99
CA PHE A 92 -8.08 0.30 1.15
C PHE A 92 -8.62 -1.06 0.71
N GLU A 93 -7.95 -1.66 -0.26
CA GLU A 93 -8.29 -2.98 -0.77
C GLU A 93 -7.22 -3.99 -0.36
N LEU A 94 -7.64 -5.06 0.32
CA LEU A 94 -6.78 -6.20 0.61
C LEU A 94 -7.08 -7.31 -0.40
N ILE A 95 -6.13 -7.60 -1.28
CA ILE A 95 -6.25 -8.62 -2.31
C ILE A 95 -5.35 -9.79 -1.93
N LEU A 96 -5.99 -10.89 -1.53
CA LEU A 96 -5.32 -12.17 -1.32
C LEU A 96 -5.09 -12.85 -2.66
N ILE A 97 -3.83 -12.99 -3.07
CA ILE A 97 -3.45 -13.69 -4.30
C ILE A 97 -3.17 -15.16 -4.01
N GLU A 98 -3.61 -16.04 -4.90
CA GLU A 98 -3.12 -17.42 -4.95
C GLU A 98 -1.72 -17.39 -5.57
N MET A 99 -0.77 -18.05 -4.91
CA MET A 99 0.61 -18.23 -5.39
C MET A 99 0.89 -19.70 -5.61
#